data_AF-A0A7V8Y3N5-F1
#
_entry.id   AF-A0A7V8Y3N5-F1
#
_cell.length_a   1.000
_cell.length_b   1.000
_cell.length_c   1.000
_cell.angle_alpha   90.00
_cell.angle_beta   90.00
_cell.angle_gamma   90.00
#
_symmetry.space_group_name_H-M   'P 1'
#
loop_
_entity.id
_entity.type
_entity.pdbx_description
1 polymer ?
#
loop_
_entity_poly.entity_id
_entity_poly.type
_entity_poly.pdbx_seq_one_letter_code
_entity_poly.pdbx_strand_id
1 'polypeptide(L)'
;MTRFTITPGRSELTAVANSSVHPIHGEGKPLSGWVEAVVNDGAVDVSRPASAHLELEVTSLRADNPLVNREIQRRLDPRRYPTVRADIDELSELGNGRYGVRGKLSLHGITQEVSGEAAIAVGPDGVMKVDGELTLDIREYGLEPPKVLGLRVYPEVDVRLKVVATPD
;
A
#
# COMPACT_ATOMS: atom_id res chain seq x y z
N MET A 1 -12.43 8.39 19.25
CA MET A 1 -11.99 7.70 18.03
C MET A 1 -12.50 8.51 16.87
N THR A 2 -11.63 8.89 15.94
CA THR A 2 -12.00 9.66 14.75
C THR A 2 -11.82 8.76 13.54
N ARG A 3 -12.80 8.76 12.65
CA ARG A 3 -12.73 8.10 11.35
C ARG A 3 -12.30 9.12 10.31
N PHE A 4 -11.31 8.75 9.51
CA PHE A 4 -10.79 9.53 8.40
C PHE A 4 -11.06 8.75 7.11
N THR A 5 -11.80 9.35 6.18
CA THR A 5 -12.02 8.77 4.86
C THR A 5 -10.87 9.14 3.93
N ILE A 6 -10.26 8.14 3.27
CA ILE A 6 -9.20 8.35 2.30
C ILE A 6 -9.74 9.12 1.10
N THR A 7 -9.09 10.22 0.74
CA THR A 7 -9.41 11.01 -0.45
C THR A 7 -8.77 10.37 -1.68
N PRO A 8 -9.55 9.70 -2.57
CA PRO A 8 -8.94 8.79 -3.54
C PRO A 8 -8.14 9.49 -4.65
N GLY A 9 -8.56 10.69 -5.05
CA GLY A 9 -7.83 11.52 -6.03
C GLY A 9 -6.56 12.19 -5.48
N ARG A 10 -6.29 12.07 -4.17
CA ARG A 10 -5.10 12.63 -3.51
C ARG A 10 -4.22 11.56 -2.87
N SER A 11 -4.56 10.29 -3.08
CA SER A 11 -3.88 9.15 -2.49
C SER A 11 -3.35 8.24 -3.59
N GLU A 12 -2.14 7.73 -3.40
CA GLU A 12 -1.43 6.97 -4.41
C GLU A 12 -0.61 5.83 -3.81
N LEU A 13 -0.45 4.78 -4.63
CA LEU A 13 0.52 3.72 -4.43
C LEU A 13 1.59 3.83 -5.52
N THR A 14 2.86 3.70 -5.12
CA THR A 14 3.97 3.44 -6.04
C THR A 14 4.64 2.13 -5.64
N ALA A 15 5.08 1.35 -6.63
CA ALA A 15 5.77 0.09 -6.44
C ALA A 15 7.05 0.07 -7.28
N VAL A 16 8.13 -0.48 -6.73
CA VAL A 16 9.41 -0.65 -7.42
C VAL A 16 9.82 -2.10 -7.32
N ALA A 17 9.92 -2.77 -8.47
CA ALA A 17 10.46 -4.11 -8.56
C ALA A 17 11.86 -4.07 -9.19
N ASN A 18 12.82 -4.75 -8.57
CA ASN A 18 14.19 -4.79 -9.09
C ASN A 18 14.30 -5.77 -10.28
N SER A 19 15.17 -5.45 -11.24
CA SER A 19 15.53 -6.36 -12.33
C SER A 19 17.03 -6.31 -12.63
N SER A 20 17.53 -7.24 -13.44
CA SER A 20 18.96 -7.33 -13.81
C SER A 20 19.48 -6.16 -14.65
N VAL A 21 18.61 -5.29 -15.19
CA VAL A 21 19.02 -4.15 -16.04
C VAL A 21 18.64 -2.82 -15.41
N HIS A 22 17.35 -2.59 -15.14
CA HIS A 22 16.85 -1.39 -14.49
C HIS A 22 15.61 -1.71 -13.63
N PRO A 23 15.30 -0.90 -12.61
CA PRO A 23 14.06 -1.07 -11.86
C PRO A 23 12.83 -0.95 -12.76
N ILE A 24 11.77 -1.64 -12.36
CA ILE A 24 10.44 -1.54 -12.94
C ILE A 24 9.61 -0.71 -11.97
N HIS A 25 9.12 0.43 -12.44
CA HIS A 25 8.24 1.30 -11.68
C HIS A 25 6.78 0.99 -12.01
N GLY A 26 5.96 0.96 -10.97
CA GLY A 26 4.52 0.82 -11.05
C GLY A 26 3.82 1.88 -10.20
N GLU A 27 2.65 2.32 -10.64
CA GLU A 27 1.79 3.24 -9.93
C GLU A 27 0.35 2.70 -9.87
N GLY A 28 -0.35 2.98 -8.78
CA GLY A 28 -1.74 2.60 -8.56
C GLY A 28 -2.55 3.75 -8.00
N LYS A 29 -3.60 4.16 -8.72
CA LYS A 29 -4.57 5.20 -8.33
C LYS A 29 -5.92 4.92 -8.99
N PRO A 30 -7.06 5.17 -8.32
CA PRO A 30 -7.17 5.77 -6.99
C PRO A 30 -7.00 4.74 -5.87
N LEU A 31 -6.50 5.21 -4.71
CA LEU A 31 -6.46 4.43 -3.47
C LEU A 31 -7.63 4.87 -2.57
N SER A 32 -8.47 3.94 -2.13
CA SER A 32 -9.66 4.23 -1.32
C SER A 32 -9.63 3.51 0.01
N GLY A 33 -10.51 3.90 0.93
CA GLY A 33 -10.67 3.25 2.23
C GLY A 33 -10.79 4.26 3.36
N TRP A 34 -10.38 3.86 4.57
CA TRP A 34 -10.52 4.64 5.78
C TRP A 34 -9.42 4.34 6.80
N VAL A 35 -9.23 5.26 7.73
CA VAL A 35 -8.38 5.11 8.92
C VAL A 35 -9.20 5.48 10.15
N GLU A 36 -9.17 4.67 11.20
CA GLU A 36 -9.75 4.98 12.51
C GLU A 36 -8.63 5.05 13.53
N ALA A 37 -8.50 6.19 14.19
CA ALA A 37 -7.47 6.41 15.21
C ALA A 37 -7.93 7.43 16.25
N VAL A 38 -7.31 7.38 17.43
CA VAL A 38 -7.34 8.49 18.38
C VAL A 38 -6.14 9.38 18.08
N VAL A 39 -6.37 10.69 17.95
CA VAL A 39 -5.34 11.67 17.62
C VAL A 39 -5.28 12.70 18.75
N ASN A 40 -4.09 12.90 19.31
CA ASN A 40 -3.81 13.89 20.35
C ASN A 40 -2.67 14.78 19.86
N ASP A 41 -2.85 16.10 19.89
CA ASP A 41 -1.83 17.08 19.50
C ASP A 41 -1.17 16.83 18.13
N GLY A 42 -1.96 16.35 17.16
CA GLY A 42 -1.52 16.06 15.80
C GLY A 42 -0.82 14.71 15.59
N ALA A 43 -0.66 13.92 16.65
CA ALA A 43 -0.07 12.58 16.63
C ALA A 43 -1.11 11.49 16.93
N VAL A 44 -0.91 10.29 16.39
CA VAL A 44 -1.74 9.13 16.71
C VAL A 44 -1.38 8.59 18.10
N ASP A 45 -2.39 8.39 18.95
CA ASP A 45 -2.27 7.78 20.27
C ASP A 45 -2.25 6.25 20.15
N VAL A 46 -1.05 5.67 20.12
CA VAL A 46 -0.84 4.21 19.98
C VAL A 46 -1.26 3.41 21.21
N SER A 47 -1.59 4.05 22.34
CA SER A 47 -2.18 3.37 23.49
C SER A 47 -3.66 3.02 23.30
N ARG A 48 -4.26 3.57 22.24
CA ARG A 48 -5.64 3.31 21.83
C ARG A 48 -5.64 2.44 20.56
N PRO A 49 -6.66 1.60 20.37
CA PRO A 49 -6.81 0.87 19.13
C PRO A 49 -6.83 1.83 17.94
N ALA A 50 -6.11 1.46 16.89
CA ALA A 50 -6.14 2.11 15.60
C ALA A 50 -6.34 1.02 14.55
N SER A 51 -7.10 1.33 13.51
CA SER A 51 -7.28 0.41 12.39
C SER A 51 -7.34 1.18 11.08
N ALA A 52 -6.95 0.54 10.00
CA ALA A 52 -7.09 1.11 8.67
C ALA A 52 -7.51 0.05 7.68
N HIS A 53 -8.19 0.50 6.66
CA HIS A 53 -8.63 -0.32 5.56
C HIS A 53 -8.32 0.41 4.26
N LEU A 54 -7.59 -0.24 3.36
CA LEU A 54 -7.18 0.31 2.07
C LEU A 54 -7.56 -0.65 0.96
N GLU A 55 -8.06 -0.11 -0.15
CA GLU A 55 -8.38 -0.85 -1.36
C GLU A 55 -7.83 -0.15 -2.60
N LEU A 56 -7.33 -0.97 -3.53
CA LEU A 56 -6.86 -0.55 -4.83
C LEU A 56 -7.39 -1.53 -5.89
N GLU A 57 -7.97 -1.00 -6.96
CA GLU A 57 -8.32 -1.84 -8.11
C GLU A 57 -7.06 -2.31 -8.83
N VAL A 58 -6.92 -3.62 -9.05
CA VAL A 58 -5.77 -4.21 -9.75
C VAL A 58 -5.62 -3.66 -11.18
N THR A 59 -6.73 -3.40 -11.84
CA THR A 59 -6.78 -2.78 -13.18
C THR A 59 -6.20 -1.37 -13.19
N SER A 60 -6.11 -0.68 -12.06
CA SER A 60 -5.54 0.66 -11.94
C SER A 60 -4.02 0.66 -11.85
N LEU A 61 -3.40 -0.49 -11.53
CA LEU A 61 -1.94 -0.64 -11.49
C LEU A 61 -1.37 -0.51 -12.92
N ARG A 62 -0.40 0.39 -13.07
CA ARG A 62 0.26 0.69 -14.34
C ARG A 62 1.76 0.64 -14.16
N ALA A 63 2.45 -0.07 -15.04
CA ALA A 63 3.90 0.03 -15.17
C ALA A 63 4.28 0.85 -16.40
N ASP A 64 5.43 1.51 -16.35
CA ASP A 64 5.89 2.44 -17.40
C ASP A 64 6.10 1.76 -18.76
N ASN A 65 6.49 0.49 -18.76
CA ASN A 65 6.69 -0.28 -19.99
C ASN A 65 5.42 -1.07 -20.36
N PRO A 66 4.83 -0.88 -21.56
CA PRO A 66 3.59 -1.56 -21.94
C PRO A 66 3.65 -3.10 -21.96
N LEU A 67 4.80 -3.70 -22.32
CA LEU A 67 4.97 -5.15 -22.30
C LEU A 67 5.03 -5.68 -20.87
N VAL A 68 5.76 -4.98 -20.00
CA VAL A 68 5.82 -5.29 -18.57
C VAL A 68 4.44 -5.11 -17.92
N ASN A 69 3.74 -4.03 -18.24
CA ASN A 69 2.38 -3.78 -17.76
C ASN A 69 1.42 -4.91 -18.16
N ARG A 70 1.48 -5.40 -19.40
CA ARG A 70 0.68 -6.53 -19.85
C ARG A 70 1.02 -7.81 -19.08
N GLU A 71 2.29 -8.06 -18.81
CA GLU A 71 2.76 -9.20 -18.03
C GLU A 71 2.26 -9.13 -16.58
N ILE A 72 2.40 -7.97 -15.92
CA ILE A 72 1.89 -7.72 -14.57
C ILE A 72 0.38 -7.94 -14.51
N GLN A 73 -0.38 -7.33 -15.43
CA GLN A 73 -1.84 -7.47 -15.48
C GLN A 73 -2.28 -8.92 -15.72
N ARG A 74 -1.58 -9.66 -16.58
CA ARG A 74 -1.86 -11.09 -16.80
C ARG A 74 -1.65 -11.91 -15.53
N ARG A 75 -0.62 -11.60 -14.75
CA ARG A 75 -0.26 -12.34 -13.53
C ARG A 75 -1.17 -12.00 -12.36
N LEU A 76 -1.51 -10.73 -12.19
CA LEU A 76 -2.43 -10.30 -11.13
C LEU A 76 -3.86 -10.81 -11.39
N ASP A 77 -4.22 -11.07 -12.65
CA ASP A 77 -5.53 -11.59 -13.08
C ASP A 77 -6.70 -10.76 -12.50
N PRO A 78 -6.83 -9.47 -12.88
CA PRO A 78 -7.86 -8.59 -12.35
C PRO A 78 -9.30 -9.07 -12.59
N ARG A 79 -9.51 -9.98 -13.54
CA ARG A 79 -10.84 -10.56 -13.77
C ARG A 79 -11.24 -11.48 -12.64
N ARG A 80 -10.29 -12.21 -12.07
CA ARG A 80 -10.50 -13.13 -10.96
C ARG A 80 -10.26 -12.47 -9.61
N TYR A 81 -9.28 -11.57 -9.54
CA TYR A 81 -8.85 -10.86 -8.34
C TYR A 81 -8.85 -9.35 -8.60
N PRO A 82 -10.03 -8.70 -8.62
CA PRO A 82 -10.14 -7.31 -9.06
C PRO A 82 -9.52 -6.30 -8.09
N THR A 83 -9.36 -6.67 -6.82
CA THR A 83 -9.02 -5.74 -5.73
C THR A 83 -7.83 -6.25 -4.93
N VAL A 84 -6.89 -5.35 -4.64
CA VAL A 84 -5.89 -5.51 -3.58
C VAL A 84 -6.43 -4.83 -2.33
N ARG A 85 -6.34 -5.50 -1.19
CA ARG A 85 -6.89 -5.00 0.09
C ARG A 85 -5.86 -5.10 1.20
N ALA A 86 -5.66 -4.03 1.94
CA ALA A 86 -4.88 -4.04 3.19
C ALA A 86 -5.79 -3.68 4.37
N ASP A 87 -5.71 -4.47 5.44
CA ASP A 87 -6.36 -4.21 6.71
C ASP A 87 -5.28 -4.12 7.79
N ILE A 88 -5.18 -2.97 8.44
CA ILE A 88 -4.22 -2.69 9.51
C ILE A 88 -4.96 -2.74 10.84
N ASP A 89 -4.39 -3.45 11.81
CA ASP A 89 -4.97 -3.63 13.14
C ASP A 89 -3.98 -3.35 14.28
N GLU A 90 -2.70 -3.12 13.96
CA GLU A 90 -1.68 -2.81 14.95
C GLU A 90 -0.78 -1.66 14.51
N LEU A 91 -0.62 -0.69 15.41
CA LEU A 91 0.34 0.41 15.31
C LEU A 91 1.24 0.43 16.55
N SER A 92 2.52 0.70 16.34
CA SER A 92 3.50 0.93 17.41
C SER A 92 4.30 2.19 17.14
N GLU A 93 4.58 3.00 18.15
CA GLU A 93 5.37 4.21 17.99
C GLU A 93 6.86 3.87 17.81
N LEU A 94 7.49 4.46 16.79
CA LEU A 94 8.94 4.40 16.54
C LEU A 94 9.64 5.74 16.88
N GLY A 95 8.85 6.77 17.19
CA GLY A 95 9.29 8.13 17.51
C GLY A 95 9.31 9.07 16.29
N ASN A 96 9.34 10.39 16.54
CA ASN A 96 9.42 11.43 15.50
C ASN A 96 8.29 11.34 14.44
N GLY A 97 7.08 10.96 14.84
CA GLY A 97 5.94 10.80 13.92
C GLY A 97 6.03 9.58 13.02
N ARG A 98 6.94 8.64 13.30
CA ARG A 98 7.07 7.34 12.65
C ARG A 98 6.40 6.25 13.47
N TYR A 99 5.77 5.33 12.77
CA TYR A 99 5.00 4.23 13.32
C TYR A 99 5.37 2.93 12.63
N GLY A 100 5.53 1.87 13.41
CA GLY A 100 5.51 0.49 12.92
C GLY A 100 4.06 0.09 12.71
N VAL A 101 3.79 -0.57 11.60
CA VAL A 101 2.44 -0.95 11.18
C VAL A 101 2.41 -2.45 10.93
N ARG A 102 1.42 -3.15 11.49
CA ARG A 102 1.14 -4.55 11.17
C ARG A 102 -0.32 -4.75 10.79
N GLY A 103 -0.54 -5.72 9.93
CA GLY A 103 -1.86 -6.04 9.43
C GLY A 103 -1.82 -7.17 8.41
N LYS A 104 -2.85 -7.22 7.57
CA LYS A 104 -3.05 -8.24 6.55
C LYS A 104 -3.15 -7.60 5.18
N LEU A 105 -2.41 -8.14 4.22
CA LEU A 105 -2.52 -7.79 2.81
C LEU A 105 -3.14 -8.96 2.06
N SER A 106 -4.19 -8.68 1.29
CA SER A 106 -4.82 -9.61 0.37
C SER A 106 -4.47 -9.22 -1.06
N LEU A 107 -3.72 -10.07 -1.74
CA LEU A 107 -3.27 -9.89 -3.11
C LEU A 107 -3.41 -11.22 -3.85
N HIS A 108 -3.98 -11.17 -5.06
CA HIS A 108 -4.18 -12.37 -5.88
C HIS A 108 -4.97 -13.50 -5.17
N GLY A 109 -5.93 -13.11 -4.32
CA GLY A 109 -6.76 -14.03 -3.55
C GLY A 109 -6.07 -14.72 -2.38
N ILE A 110 -4.81 -14.37 -2.08
CA ILE A 110 -4.05 -14.87 -0.94
C ILE A 110 -3.88 -13.73 0.06
N THR A 111 -4.12 -14.03 1.34
CA THR A 111 -3.96 -13.10 2.44
C THR A 111 -2.74 -13.50 3.27
N GLN A 112 -1.81 -12.56 3.48
CA GLN A 112 -0.65 -12.74 4.34
C GLN A 112 -0.59 -11.64 5.40
N GLU A 113 0.05 -11.94 6.52
CA GLU A 113 0.45 -10.91 7.48
C GLU A 113 1.60 -10.09 6.90
N VAL A 114 1.55 -8.79 7.09
CA VAL A 114 2.57 -7.86 6.61
C VAL A 114 2.94 -6.88 7.71
N SER A 115 4.19 -6.44 7.68
CA SER A 115 4.69 -5.34 8.50
C SER A 115 5.33 -4.27 7.63
N GLY A 116 5.16 -3.02 8.03
CA GLY A 116 5.77 -1.89 7.38
C GLY A 116 5.97 -0.74 8.35
N GLU A 117 6.37 0.41 7.81
CA GLU A 117 6.49 1.64 8.56
C GLU A 117 5.65 2.74 7.93
N ALA A 118 5.23 3.72 8.73
CA ALA A 118 4.51 4.88 8.24
C ALA A 118 4.92 6.14 8.99
N ALA A 119 5.09 7.24 8.28
CA ALA A 119 5.05 8.58 8.85
C ALA A 119 3.61 9.08 8.84
N ILE A 120 3.08 9.48 10.00
CA ILE A 120 1.68 9.95 10.14
C ILE A 120 1.70 11.35 10.75
N ALA A 121 0.97 12.27 10.12
CA ALA A 121 0.76 13.61 10.63
C ALA A 121 -0.69 14.06 10.43
N VAL A 122 -1.27 14.68 11.44
CA VAL A 122 -2.61 15.31 11.34
C VAL A 122 -2.47 16.81 11.45
N GLY A 123 -2.90 17.51 10.40
CA GLY A 123 -2.81 18.97 10.32
C GLY A 123 -3.83 19.69 11.23
N PRO A 124 -3.66 21.01 11.44
CA PRO A 124 -4.63 21.84 12.18
C PRO A 124 -6.02 21.88 11.54
N ASP A 125 -6.10 21.58 10.24
CA ASP A 125 -7.33 21.43 9.46
C ASP A 125 -8.00 20.05 9.64
N GLY A 126 -7.43 19.20 10.49
CA GLY A 126 -7.88 17.82 10.75
C GLY A 126 -7.48 16.84 9.65
N VAL A 127 -6.81 17.27 8.58
CA VAL A 127 -6.43 16.38 7.48
C VAL A 127 -5.27 15.49 7.90
N MET A 128 -5.46 14.18 7.77
CA MET A 128 -4.43 13.19 8.01
C MET A 128 -3.62 12.95 6.73
N LYS A 129 -2.30 12.92 6.87
CA LYS A 129 -1.35 12.50 5.83
C LYS A 129 -0.56 11.31 6.34
N VAL A 130 -0.45 10.29 5.49
CA VAL A 130 0.34 9.09 5.76
C VAL A 130 1.32 8.87 4.61
N ASP A 131 2.60 8.67 4.92
CA ASP A 131 3.62 8.16 4.01
C ASP A 131 4.06 6.79 4.52
N GLY A 132 3.56 5.73 3.88
CA GLY A 132 3.75 4.35 4.29
C GLY A 132 4.71 3.60 3.37
N GLU A 133 5.48 2.68 3.93
CA GLU A 133 6.42 1.83 3.19
C GLU A 133 6.39 0.38 3.68
N LEU A 134 6.47 -0.55 2.72
CA LEU A 134 6.65 -1.97 2.98
C LEU A 134 7.37 -2.64 1.81
N THR A 135 8.08 -3.73 2.08
CA THR A 135 8.65 -4.61 1.05
C THR A 135 7.91 -5.94 1.06
N LEU A 136 7.51 -6.42 -0.11
CA LEU A 136 6.73 -7.64 -0.29
C LEU A 136 7.51 -8.65 -1.14
N ASP A 137 7.44 -9.94 -0.78
CA ASP A 137 7.77 -11.02 -1.70
C ASP A 137 6.50 -11.50 -2.42
N ILE A 138 6.39 -11.22 -3.72
CA ILE A 138 5.19 -11.57 -4.50
C ILE A 138 4.91 -13.08 -4.55
N ARG A 139 5.91 -13.93 -4.29
CA ARG A 139 5.74 -15.40 -4.30
C ARG A 139 4.88 -15.89 -3.16
N GLU A 140 4.84 -15.16 -2.04
CA GLU A 140 3.96 -15.45 -0.91
C GLU A 140 2.48 -15.32 -1.27
N TYR A 141 2.19 -14.62 -2.38
CA TYR A 141 0.86 -14.42 -2.95
C TYR A 141 0.64 -15.28 -4.20
N GLY A 142 1.44 -16.33 -4.40
CA GLY A 142 1.31 -17.25 -5.53
C GLY A 142 1.66 -16.64 -6.89
N LEU A 143 2.27 -15.45 -6.91
CA LEU A 143 2.70 -14.77 -8.13
C LEU A 143 4.13 -15.19 -8.46
N GLU A 144 4.40 -15.43 -9.74
CA GLU A 144 5.79 -15.51 -10.20
C GLU A 144 6.25 -14.13 -10.71
N PRO A 145 7.56 -13.82 -10.62
CA PRO A 145 8.10 -12.64 -11.26
C PRO A 145 7.74 -12.52 -12.75
N PRO A 146 7.48 -11.29 -13.25
CA PRO A 146 7.22 -11.03 -14.66
C PRO A 146 8.26 -11.67 -15.57
N LYS A 147 7.80 -12.42 -16.59
CA LYS A 147 8.66 -12.97 -17.64
C LYS A 147 8.78 -11.96 -18.76
N VAL A 148 9.84 -11.16 -18.70
CA VAL A 148 10.16 -10.16 -19.74
C VAL A 148 11.44 -10.62 -20.43
N LEU A 149 11.43 -10.69 -21.77
CA LEU A 149 12.49 -11.33 -22.57
C LEU A 149 13.90 -10.86 -22.15
N GLY A 150 14.71 -11.81 -21.68
CA GLY A 150 16.10 -11.57 -21.27
C GLY A 150 16.29 -10.87 -19.92
N LEU A 151 15.22 -10.44 -19.26
CA LEU A 151 15.27 -9.78 -17.96
C LEU A 151 14.98 -10.75 -16.83
N ARG A 152 15.86 -10.78 -15.83
CA ARG A 152 15.56 -11.41 -14.54
C ARG A 152 14.90 -10.37 -13.65
N VAL A 153 13.63 -10.56 -13.32
CA VAL A 153 12.90 -9.74 -12.35
C VAL A 153 12.96 -10.46 -10.99
N TYR A 154 13.29 -9.72 -9.94
CA TYR A 154 13.35 -10.22 -8.58
C TYR A 154 11.93 -10.23 -7.97
N PRO A 155 11.65 -11.13 -7.01
CA PRO A 155 10.32 -11.26 -6.43
C PRO A 155 10.01 -10.18 -5.38
N GLU A 156 11.04 -9.53 -4.84
CA GLU A 156 10.89 -8.44 -3.88
C GLU A 156 10.40 -7.16 -4.59
N VAL A 157 9.37 -6.56 -4.01
CA VAL A 157 8.75 -5.33 -4.49
C VAL A 157 8.64 -4.36 -3.33
N ASP A 158 9.27 -3.20 -3.48
CA ASP A 158 9.14 -2.09 -2.55
C ASP A 158 7.89 -1.29 -2.87
N VAL A 159 7.00 -1.14 -1.90
CA VAL A 159 5.74 -0.41 -2.01
C VAL A 159 5.79 0.83 -1.14
N ARG A 160 5.40 1.96 -1.71
CA ARG A 160 5.14 3.20 -0.98
C ARG A 160 3.72 3.67 -1.19
N LEU A 161 3.12 4.16 -0.12
CA LEU A 161 1.77 4.70 -0.07
C LEU A 161 1.85 6.15 0.35
N LYS A 162 1.21 7.04 -0.41
CA LYS A 162 0.91 8.39 0.09
C LYS A 162 -0.60 8.50 0.21
N VAL A 163 -1.07 8.64 1.44
CA VAL A 163 -2.50 8.71 1.75
C VAL A 163 -2.81 10.10 2.26
N VAL A 164 -3.89 10.67 1.75
CA VAL A 164 -4.53 11.85 2.32
C VAL A 164 -5.93 11.45 2.74
N ALA A 165 -6.29 11.68 4.00
CA ALA A 165 -7.60 11.35 4.54
C ALA A 165 -8.19 12.54 5.30
N THR A 166 -9.50 12.73 5.18
CA THR A 166 -10.25 13.79 5.84
C THR A 166 -11.13 13.20 6.94
N PRO A 167 -11.29 13.86 8.08
CA PRO A 167 -12.20 13.39 9.11
C PRO A 167 -13.63 13.36 8.54
N ASP A 168 -14.39 12.33 8.93
CA ASP A 168 -15.82 12.21 8.62
C ASP A 168 -16.65 13.29 9.34
#